data_AF-A0A0C3PS76-F1
#
_entry.id   AF-A0A0C3PS76-F1
#
_cell.length_a   1.000
_cell.length_b   1.000
_cell.length_c   1.000
_cell.angle_alpha   90.00
_cell.angle_beta   90.00
_cell.angle_gamma   90.00
#
_symmetry.space_group_name_H-M   'P 1'
#
loop_
_entity.id
_entity.type
_entity.pdbx_description
1 polymer ?
#
loop_
_entity_poly.entity_id
_entity_poly.type
_entity_poly.pdbx_seq_one_letter_code
_entity_poly.pdbx_strand_id
1 'polypeptide(L)'
;MDLPASLPMYFVNDGLNKSGALAGCMDAIAENVIRSYVGVLSRKIVDHSLSKELAGELRQLLITSCHRITKPRDIAAKYLNRLITSFPSLMCDESLVCAILEVLTLLRYACEGEFTDEYSPQPDFTSERAGIRLQLTDNYRVRNDMLASLIKSVESWFGLAVLRAPMELQVILQNYLSAHDTVVVPEAMELGATIAIKFATTQGPLERKAAPISGVAAWRPDLTKLFVSQVAGKNHYAGENDGIRLAGSNGQERATFLPPRS
;
A
#
# COMPACT_ATOMS: atom_id res chain seq x y z
N MET A 1 -6.63 0.95 24.20
CA MET A 1 -5.95 -0.35 24.15
C MET A 1 -4.66 -0.10 23.42
N ASP A 2 -3.52 -0.35 24.04
CA ASP A 2 -2.22 -0.14 23.41
C ASP A 2 -2.12 -1.05 22.18
N LEU A 3 -1.90 -0.42 21.04
CA LEU A 3 -1.87 -1.14 19.79
C LEU A 3 -0.44 -1.71 19.57
N PRO A 4 -0.35 -2.95 19.10
CA PRO A 4 0.91 -3.70 19.13
C PRO A 4 1.90 -3.31 18.03
N ALA A 5 1.59 -2.36 17.12
CA ALA A 5 2.57 -1.87 16.14
C ALA A 5 3.75 -1.12 16.76
N SER A 6 3.65 -0.71 18.03
CA SER A 6 4.77 -0.12 18.80
C SER A 6 5.80 -1.17 19.24
N LEU A 7 5.44 -2.44 19.32
CA LEU A 7 6.29 -3.53 19.82
C LEU A 7 7.63 -3.66 19.07
N PRO A 8 7.70 -3.62 17.72
CA PRO A 8 8.96 -3.73 17.02
C PRO A 8 9.93 -2.59 17.40
N MET A 9 9.44 -1.41 17.76
CA MET A 9 10.29 -0.26 18.11
C MET A 9 11.14 -0.49 19.36
N TYR A 10 10.74 -1.39 20.27
CA TYR A 10 11.59 -1.75 21.41
C TYR A 10 12.91 -2.40 20.98
N PHE A 11 12.94 -3.05 19.82
CA PHE A 11 14.12 -3.70 19.26
C PHE A 11 15.09 -2.71 18.58
N VAL A 12 14.78 -1.41 18.58
CA VAL A 12 15.74 -0.36 18.22
C VAL A 12 16.84 -0.25 19.28
N ASN A 13 16.57 -0.63 20.53
CA ASN A 13 17.54 -0.56 21.61
C ASN A 13 18.67 -1.59 21.43
N ASP A 14 19.89 -1.11 21.24
CA ASP A 14 21.06 -1.97 21.01
C ASP A 14 21.49 -2.75 22.27
N GLY A 15 21.29 -2.19 23.46
CA GLY A 15 21.55 -2.88 24.73
C GLY A 15 20.66 -4.09 24.93
N LEU A 16 19.42 -4.02 24.45
CA LEU A 16 18.49 -5.15 24.43
C LEU A 16 19.02 -6.27 23.53
N ASN A 17 19.47 -5.91 22.33
CA ASN A 17 19.92 -6.88 21.31
C ASN A 17 21.27 -7.52 21.64
N LYS A 18 22.12 -6.87 22.44
CA LYS A 18 23.41 -7.41 22.89
C LYS A 18 23.30 -8.49 23.97
N SER A 19 22.25 -8.43 24.79
CA SER A 19 22.00 -9.43 25.84
C SER A 19 21.22 -10.61 25.27
N GLY A 20 21.89 -11.73 24.97
CA GLY A 20 21.27 -12.88 24.31
C GLY A 20 20.05 -13.45 25.07
N ALA A 21 20.12 -13.52 26.40
CA ALA A 21 18.99 -13.98 27.21
C ALA A 21 17.78 -13.04 27.14
N LEU A 22 18.02 -11.71 27.20
CA LEU A 22 16.96 -10.71 27.17
C LEU A 22 16.37 -10.57 25.76
N ALA A 23 17.19 -10.64 24.72
CA ALA A 23 16.76 -10.66 23.33
C ALA A 23 15.84 -11.87 23.05
N GLY A 24 16.22 -13.06 23.53
CA GLY A 24 15.40 -14.27 23.41
C GLY A 24 14.05 -14.15 24.14
N CYS A 25 14.05 -13.59 25.35
CA CYS A 25 12.80 -13.30 26.08
C CYS A 25 11.91 -12.31 25.32
N MET A 26 12.47 -11.23 24.78
CA MET A 26 11.71 -10.25 24.01
C MET A 26 11.17 -10.82 22.70
N ASP A 27 11.92 -11.68 22.01
CA ASP A 27 11.43 -12.40 20.83
C ASP A 27 10.24 -13.30 21.18
N ALA A 28 10.29 -14.01 22.31
CA ALA A 28 9.20 -14.84 22.79
C ALA A 28 7.96 -14.01 23.17
N ILE A 29 8.16 -12.86 23.84
CA ILE A 29 7.10 -11.91 24.16
C ILE A 29 6.47 -11.40 22.86
N ALA A 30 7.28 -10.99 21.89
CA ALA A 30 6.79 -10.48 20.62
C ALA A 30 5.94 -11.52 19.88
N GLU A 31 6.42 -12.77 19.80
CA GLU A 31 5.68 -13.87 19.19
C GLU A 31 4.34 -14.14 19.90
N ASN A 32 4.32 -14.07 21.24
CA ASN A 32 3.12 -14.25 22.04
C ASN A 32 2.11 -13.11 21.85
N VAL A 33 2.56 -11.87 21.82
CA VAL A 33 1.72 -10.69 21.58
C VAL A 33 1.09 -10.78 20.19
N ILE A 34 1.89 -11.07 19.16
CA ILE A 34 1.39 -11.21 17.78
C ILE A 34 0.32 -12.30 17.70
N ARG A 35 0.60 -13.48 18.26
CA ARG A 35 -0.35 -14.61 18.24
C ARG A 35 -1.65 -14.29 18.99
N SER A 36 -1.53 -13.68 20.18
CA SER A 36 -2.68 -13.26 20.98
C SER A 36 -3.54 -12.24 20.23
N TYR A 37 -2.90 -11.25 19.61
CA TYR A 37 -3.59 -10.20 18.87
C TYR A 37 -4.31 -10.74 17.63
N VAL A 38 -3.71 -11.68 16.89
CA VAL A 38 -4.42 -12.38 15.79
C VAL A 38 -5.69 -13.07 16.31
N GLY A 39 -5.63 -13.72 17.48
CA GLY A 39 -6.80 -14.33 18.11
C GLY A 39 -7.87 -13.32 18.55
N VAL A 40 -7.46 -12.16 19.07
CA VAL A 40 -8.37 -11.05 19.41
C VAL A 40 -9.03 -10.49 18.15
N LEU A 41 -8.25 -10.27 17.10
CA LEU A 41 -8.72 -9.73 15.84
C LEU A 41 -9.71 -10.68 15.16
N SER A 42 -9.45 -11.99 15.20
CA SER A 42 -10.37 -13.01 14.69
C SER A 42 -11.75 -12.92 15.35
N ARG A 43 -11.82 -12.72 16.68
CA ARG A 43 -13.10 -12.54 17.39
C ARG A 43 -13.79 -11.25 16.96
N LYS A 44 -13.06 -10.12 16.92
CA LYS A 44 -13.61 -8.84 16.48
C LYS A 44 -14.14 -8.86 15.04
N ILE A 45 -13.54 -9.67 14.15
CA ILE A 45 -14.03 -9.85 12.78
C ILE A 45 -15.37 -10.58 12.77
N VAL A 46 -15.51 -11.66 13.56
CA VAL A 46 -16.77 -12.41 13.71
C VAL A 46 -17.86 -11.50 14.29
N ASP A 47 -17.49 -10.65 15.24
CA ASP A 47 -18.41 -9.70 15.90
C ASP A 47 -18.67 -8.44 15.05
N HIS A 48 -18.13 -8.35 13.84
CA HIS A 48 -18.19 -7.17 12.95
C HIS A 48 -17.78 -5.85 13.63
N SER A 49 -16.88 -5.92 14.62
CA SER A 49 -16.47 -4.82 15.49
C SER A 49 -15.02 -4.38 15.25
N LEU A 50 -14.60 -4.34 13.99
CA LEU A 50 -13.26 -3.89 13.60
C LEU A 50 -13.08 -2.39 13.90
N SER A 51 -11.97 -2.04 14.56
CA SER A 51 -11.65 -0.63 14.81
C SER A 51 -11.08 0.03 13.55
N LYS A 52 -11.45 1.29 13.32
CA LYS A 52 -10.84 2.15 12.28
C LYS A 52 -9.34 2.39 12.51
N GLU A 53 -8.88 2.21 13.75
CA GLU A 53 -7.47 2.37 14.14
C GLU A 53 -6.57 1.28 13.53
N LEU A 54 -7.14 0.14 13.14
CA LEU A 54 -6.38 -0.99 12.61
C LEU A 54 -5.63 -0.64 11.32
N ALA A 55 -6.22 0.20 10.46
CA ALA A 55 -5.55 0.65 9.25
C ALA A 55 -4.28 1.47 9.58
N GLY A 56 -4.36 2.33 10.61
CA GLY A 56 -3.21 3.07 11.13
C GLY A 56 -2.12 2.14 11.66
N GLU A 57 -2.49 1.08 12.37
CA GLU A 57 -1.54 0.08 12.88
C GLU A 57 -0.82 -0.68 11.78
N LEU A 58 -1.55 -1.12 10.76
CA LEU A 58 -0.97 -1.85 9.63
C LEU A 58 -0.02 -0.95 8.84
N ARG A 59 -0.37 0.33 8.67
CA ARG A 59 0.51 1.34 8.06
C ARG A 59 1.77 1.56 8.90
N GLN A 60 1.65 1.62 10.23
CA GLN A 60 2.81 1.78 11.10
C GLN A 60 3.73 0.56 11.06
N LEU A 61 3.17 -0.66 11.02
CA LEU A 61 3.94 -1.89 10.82
C LEU A 61 4.62 -1.91 9.45
N LEU A 62 3.95 -1.45 8.40
CA LEU A 62 4.52 -1.33 7.06
C LEU A 62 5.73 -0.39 7.06
N ILE A 63 5.59 0.81 7.64
CA ILE A 63 6.70 1.77 7.76
C ILE A 63 7.85 1.16 8.57
N THR A 64 7.54 0.50 9.68
CA THR A 64 8.55 -0.14 10.53
C THR A 64 9.23 -1.32 9.84
N SER A 65 8.55 -2.00 8.91
CA SER A 65 9.13 -3.05 8.06
C SER A 65 10.11 -2.52 6.99
N CYS A 66 10.30 -1.20 6.93
CA CYS A 66 11.32 -0.54 6.13
C CYS A 66 12.36 0.19 7.00
N HIS A 67 12.37 -0.06 8.31
CA HIS A 67 13.27 0.64 9.24
C HIS A 67 14.75 0.35 8.96
N ARG A 68 15.62 1.34 9.22
CA ARG A 68 17.08 1.26 9.04
C ARG A 68 17.75 0.12 9.84
N ILE A 69 17.22 -0.23 11.01
CA ILE A 69 17.73 -1.32 11.86
C ILE A 69 17.03 -2.65 11.51
N THR A 70 17.80 -3.71 11.34
CA THR A 70 17.31 -5.04 10.91
C THR A 70 16.30 -5.69 11.87
N LYS A 71 16.56 -5.70 13.18
CA LYS A 71 15.69 -6.40 14.14
C LYS A 71 14.24 -5.88 14.19
N PRO A 72 13.97 -4.56 14.37
CA PRO A 72 12.59 -4.05 14.33
C PRO A 72 11.94 -4.28 12.97
N ARG A 73 12.73 -4.18 11.89
CA ARG A 73 12.28 -4.43 10.52
C ARG A 73 11.74 -5.85 10.34
N ASP A 74 12.51 -6.86 10.74
CA ASP A 74 12.14 -8.26 10.58
C ASP A 74 10.89 -8.62 11.40
N ILE A 75 10.79 -8.09 12.62
CA ILE A 75 9.64 -8.32 13.50
C ILE A 75 8.39 -7.65 12.93
N ALA A 76 8.49 -6.41 12.46
CA ALA A 76 7.38 -5.70 11.83
C ALA A 76 6.91 -6.40 10.55
N ALA A 77 7.83 -6.82 9.68
CA ALA A 77 7.52 -7.56 8.46
C ALA A 77 6.83 -8.91 8.77
N LYS A 78 7.36 -9.66 9.74
CA LYS A 78 6.74 -10.93 10.18
C LYS A 78 5.34 -10.69 10.73
N TYR A 79 5.14 -9.64 11.51
CA TYR A 79 3.85 -9.33 12.09
C TYR A 79 2.84 -8.93 11.01
N LEU A 80 3.19 -7.97 10.16
CA LEU A 80 2.35 -7.51 9.06
C LEU A 80 1.93 -8.67 8.15
N ASN A 81 2.88 -9.52 7.75
CA ASN A 81 2.60 -10.68 6.92
C ASN A 81 1.61 -11.65 7.60
N ARG A 82 1.78 -11.93 8.90
CA ARG A 82 0.86 -12.81 9.64
C ARG A 82 -0.54 -12.25 9.73
N LEU A 83 -0.70 -10.95 9.94
CA LEU A 83 -2.01 -10.30 9.98
C LEU A 83 -2.72 -10.41 8.63
N ILE A 84 -2.05 -10.03 7.54
CA ILE A 84 -2.65 -10.01 6.19
C ILE A 84 -2.97 -11.42 5.70
N THR A 85 -2.07 -12.39 5.93
CA THR A 85 -2.32 -13.79 5.53
C THR A 85 -3.42 -14.45 6.38
N SER A 86 -3.56 -14.08 7.65
CA SER A 86 -4.67 -14.56 8.49
C SER A 86 -6.00 -13.92 8.10
N PHE A 87 -5.98 -12.65 7.68
CA PHE A 87 -7.17 -11.87 7.34
C PHE A 87 -6.99 -11.15 5.99
N PRO A 88 -7.14 -11.83 4.85
CA PRO A 88 -6.97 -11.21 3.53
C PRO A 88 -7.92 -10.03 3.27
N SER A 89 -9.04 -9.95 3.97
CA SER A 89 -9.98 -8.81 3.91
C SER A 89 -9.35 -7.48 4.31
N LEU A 90 -8.22 -7.49 5.03
CA LEU A 90 -7.45 -6.27 5.33
C LEU A 90 -6.92 -5.58 4.05
N MET A 91 -6.77 -6.31 2.95
CA MET A 91 -6.41 -5.74 1.64
C MET A 91 -7.58 -5.04 0.94
N CYS A 92 -8.75 -4.97 1.57
CA CYS A 92 -9.87 -4.16 1.12
C CYS A 92 -9.89 -2.76 1.77
N ASP A 93 -8.86 -2.42 2.57
CA ASP A 93 -8.68 -1.07 3.11
C ASP A 93 -7.87 -0.22 2.12
N GLU A 94 -8.50 0.82 1.57
CA GLU A 94 -7.88 1.72 0.60
C GLU A 94 -6.63 2.40 1.15
N SER A 95 -6.63 2.80 2.42
CA SER A 95 -5.50 3.52 3.03
C SER A 95 -4.26 2.62 3.16
N LEU A 96 -4.44 1.35 3.48
CA LEU A 96 -3.36 0.37 3.57
C LEU A 96 -2.82 0.00 2.19
N VAL A 97 -3.70 -0.26 1.21
CA VAL A 97 -3.28 -0.60 -0.15
C VAL A 97 -2.50 0.54 -0.79
N CYS A 98 -2.99 1.78 -0.68
CA CYS A 98 -2.27 2.97 -1.12
C CYS A 98 -0.92 3.10 -0.42
N ALA A 99 -0.87 2.89 0.90
CA ALA A 99 0.39 2.94 1.65
C ALA A 99 1.41 1.90 1.17
N ILE A 100 0.99 0.66 0.89
CA ILE A 100 1.84 -0.40 0.36
C ILE A 100 2.46 0.00 -0.98
N LEU A 101 1.63 0.53 -1.89
CA LEU A 101 2.06 0.94 -3.22
C LEU A 101 3.02 2.14 -3.18
N GLU A 102 2.74 3.12 -2.32
CA GLU A 102 3.64 4.26 -2.11
C GLU A 102 4.97 3.84 -1.51
N VAL A 103 4.98 2.92 -0.53
CA VAL A 103 6.23 2.39 0.05
C VAL A 103 7.05 1.63 -1.00
N LEU A 104 6.41 0.88 -1.90
CA LEU A 104 7.10 0.24 -3.03
C LEU A 104 7.76 1.27 -3.96
N THR A 105 7.06 2.34 -4.31
CA THR A 105 7.60 3.44 -5.12
C THR A 105 8.77 4.14 -4.41
N LEU A 106 8.63 4.46 -3.12
CA LEU A 106 9.70 5.10 -2.33
C LEU A 106 10.94 4.20 -2.19
N LEU A 107 10.76 2.90 -1.93
CA LEU A 107 11.88 1.95 -1.87
C LEU A 107 12.56 1.80 -3.22
N ARG A 108 11.80 1.79 -4.32
CA ARG A 108 12.35 1.74 -5.68
C ARG A 108 13.24 2.97 -5.94
N TYR A 109 12.70 4.16 -5.68
CA TYR A 109 13.44 5.41 -5.81
C TYR A 109 14.69 5.42 -4.92
N ALA A 110 14.58 4.95 -3.68
CA ALA A 110 15.71 4.85 -2.77
C ALA A 110 16.80 3.87 -3.24
N CYS A 111 16.48 2.87 -4.06
CA CYS A 111 17.47 1.99 -4.68
C CYS A 111 18.12 2.63 -5.90
N GLU A 112 17.39 3.46 -6.66
CA GLU A 112 17.93 4.19 -7.83
C GLU A 112 18.96 5.25 -7.45
N GLY A 113 18.96 5.70 -6.18
CA GLY A 113 20.02 6.51 -5.59
C GLY A 113 21.43 5.93 -5.80
N GLU A 114 21.57 4.60 -5.89
CA GLU A 114 22.85 3.92 -6.13
C GLU A 114 23.52 4.38 -7.44
N PHE A 115 22.72 4.72 -8.45
CA PHE A 115 23.20 5.09 -9.79
C PHE A 115 23.21 6.60 -10.03
N THR A 116 22.50 7.37 -9.20
CA THR A 116 22.26 8.81 -9.41
C THR A 116 23.00 9.69 -8.42
N ASP A 117 23.21 9.23 -7.18
CA ASP A 117 23.90 9.98 -6.11
C ASP A 117 24.65 9.03 -5.18
N GLU A 118 25.73 8.43 -5.69
CA GLU A 118 26.58 7.49 -4.95
C GLU A 118 27.27 8.16 -3.73
N TYR A 119 27.52 9.47 -3.80
CA TYR A 119 28.35 10.18 -2.83
C TYR A 119 27.56 10.96 -1.77
N SER A 120 26.23 11.08 -1.90
CA SER A 120 25.36 11.75 -0.91
C SER A 120 24.02 11.01 -0.71
N PRO A 121 24.02 9.78 -0.15
CA PRO A 121 22.81 8.99 -0.01
C PRO A 121 21.78 9.68 0.89
N GLN A 122 20.59 9.97 0.33
CA GLN A 122 19.48 10.50 1.11
C GLN A 122 18.91 9.40 2.03
N PRO A 123 18.71 9.68 3.34
CA PRO A 123 18.14 8.71 4.28
C PRO A 123 16.62 8.83 4.43
N ASP A 124 16.06 10.01 4.18
CA ASP A 124 14.66 10.34 4.38
C ASP A 124 13.92 10.36 3.03
N PHE A 125 12.84 9.59 2.95
CA PHE A 125 11.98 9.51 1.76
C PHE A 125 10.53 9.74 2.16
N THR A 126 9.80 10.56 1.41
CA THR A 126 8.43 10.94 1.76
C THR A 126 7.46 10.80 0.60
N SER A 127 6.27 10.30 0.89
CA SER A 127 5.11 10.35 -0.01
C SER A 127 4.06 11.26 0.61
N GLU A 128 3.76 12.37 -0.06
CA GLU A 128 2.68 13.29 0.34
C GLU A 128 1.32 12.61 0.19
N ARG A 129 1.16 11.85 -0.90
CA ARG A 129 -0.05 11.13 -1.27
C ARG A 129 -0.56 10.18 -0.17
N ALA A 130 0.34 9.40 0.44
CA ALA A 130 -0.02 8.53 1.55
C ALA A 130 0.36 9.11 2.92
N GLY A 131 0.95 10.31 3.00
CA GLY A 131 1.48 10.88 4.24
C GLY A 131 2.49 9.96 4.93
N ILE A 132 3.40 9.35 4.17
CA ILE A 132 4.40 8.38 4.65
C ILE A 132 5.78 9.01 4.65
N ARG A 133 6.55 8.73 5.69
CA ARG A 133 7.99 9.02 5.77
C ARG A 133 8.76 7.75 6.10
N LEU A 134 9.76 7.43 5.29
CA LEU A 134 10.68 6.31 5.48
C LEU A 134 12.07 6.83 5.84
N GLN A 135 12.68 6.22 6.85
CA GLN A 135 14.07 6.45 7.23
C GLN A 135 14.88 5.18 6.95
N LEU A 136 15.49 5.15 5.77
CA LEU A 136 16.16 3.95 5.26
C LEU A 136 17.63 3.89 5.70
N THR A 137 18.20 2.69 5.64
CA THR A 137 19.65 2.50 5.78
C THR A 137 20.38 3.13 4.60
N ASP A 138 21.63 3.51 4.78
CA ASP A 138 22.59 3.91 3.75
C ASP A 138 23.04 2.75 2.83
N ASN A 139 22.84 1.50 3.23
CA ASN A 139 23.29 0.35 2.46
C ASN A 139 22.30 -0.02 1.33
N TYR A 140 22.68 0.25 0.08
CA TYR A 140 21.87 -0.04 -1.11
C TYR A 140 21.55 -1.53 -1.28
N ARG A 141 22.43 -2.46 -0.90
CA ARG A 141 22.12 -3.90 -0.93
C ARG A 141 20.96 -4.22 0.00
N VAL A 142 20.96 -3.65 1.20
CA VAL A 142 19.88 -3.84 2.17
C VAL A 142 18.59 -3.18 1.68
N ARG A 143 18.63 -2.00 1.04
CA ARG A 143 17.46 -1.38 0.39
C ARG A 143 16.86 -2.28 -0.70
N ASN A 144 17.71 -2.85 -1.56
CA ASN A 144 17.29 -3.79 -2.60
C ASN A 144 16.66 -5.06 -1.99
N ASP A 145 17.24 -5.61 -0.92
CA ASP A 145 16.68 -6.77 -0.21
C ASP A 145 15.31 -6.45 0.43
N MET A 146 15.14 -5.26 1.00
CA MET A 146 13.84 -4.77 1.50
C MET A 146 12.81 -4.70 0.37
N LEU A 147 13.19 -4.09 -0.77
CA LEU A 147 12.32 -3.94 -1.94
C LEU A 147 11.88 -5.30 -2.48
N ALA A 148 12.82 -6.22 -2.70
CA ALA A 148 12.53 -7.57 -3.18
C ALA A 148 11.60 -8.34 -2.22
N SER A 149 11.84 -8.21 -0.91
CA SER A 149 11.01 -8.84 0.13
C SER A 149 9.59 -8.27 0.15
N LEU A 150 9.45 -6.95 0.00
CA LEU A 150 8.14 -6.31 -0.06
C LEU A 150 7.38 -6.68 -1.34
N ILE A 151 8.03 -6.67 -2.51
CA ILE A 151 7.42 -7.11 -3.77
C ILE A 151 6.86 -8.53 -3.62
N LYS A 152 7.66 -9.47 -3.11
CA LYS A 152 7.21 -10.86 -2.88
C LYS A 152 6.01 -10.92 -1.93
N SER A 153 6.02 -10.10 -0.88
CA SER A 153 4.92 -10.04 0.09
C SER A 153 3.65 -9.50 -0.55
N VAL A 154 3.75 -8.42 -1.32
CA VAL A 154 2.63 -7.81 -2.05
C VAL A 154 2.06 -8.76 -3.09
N GLU A 155 2.90 -9.49 -3.82
CA GLU A 155 2.42 -10.52 -4.76
C GLU A 155 1.59 -11.59 -4.05
N SER A 156 2.00 -12.01 -2.86
CA SER A 156 1.23 -12.94 -2.04
C SER A 156 -0.06 -12.31 -1.51
N TRP A 157 0.01 -11.10 -0.95
CA TRP A 157 -1.12 -10.42 -0.32
C TRP A 157 -2.20 -10.03 -1.33
N PHE A 158 -1.82 -9.39 -2.44
CA PHE A 158 -2.76 -9.03 -3.49
C PHE A 158 -3.26 -10.28 -4.22
N GLY A 159 -2.41 -11.30 -4.38
CA GLY A 159 -2.85 -12.62 -4.87
C GLY A 159 -3.98 -13.20 -4.02
N LEU A 160 -3.85 -13.17 -2.69
CA LEU A 160 -4.92 -13.60 -1.77
C LEU A 160 -6.16 -12.72 -1.86
N ALA A 161 -5.99 -11.41 -2.00
CA ALA A 161 -7.10 -10.46 -2.14
C ALA A 161 -7.89 -10.67 -3.43
N VAL A 162 -7.22 -10.87 -4.59
CA VAL A 162 -7.88 -11.23 -5.87
C VAL A 162 -8.69 -12.53 -5.74
N LEU A 163 -8.26 -13.48 -4.92
CA LEU A 163 -9.00 -14.72 -4.70
C LEU A 163 -10.23 -14.55 -3.81
N ARG A 164 -10.24 -13.56 -2.90
CA ARG A 164 -11.25 -13.41 -1.84
C ARG A 164 -12.22 -12.26 -2.07
N ALA A 165 -11.73 -11.13 -2.56
CA ALA A 165 -12.44 -9.87 -2.75
C ALA A 165 -11.89 -9.13 -4.01
N PRO A 166 -12.05 -9.72 -5.21
CA PRO A 166 -11.47 -9.17 -6.44
C PRO A 166 -12.05 -7.81 -6.81
N MET A 167 -13.36 -7.59 -6.61
CA MET A 167 -14.01 -6.34 -7.01
C MET A 167 -13.55 -5.17 -6.14
N GLU A 168 -13.48 -5.38 -4.83
CA GLU A 168 -13.06 -4.38 -3.85
C GLU A 168 -11.61 -3.95 -4.12
N LEU A 169 -10.71 -4.92 -4.31
CA LEU A 169 -9.32 -4.64 -4.64
C LEU A 169 -9.20 -3.89 -5.98
N GLN A 170 -9.92 -4.32 -7.02
CA GLN A 170 -9.89 -3.66 -8.33
C GLN A 170 -10.32 -2.20 -8.24
N VAL A 171 -11.39 -1.89 -7.50
CA VAL A 171 -11.87 -0.52 -7.28
C VAL A 171 -10.81 0.32 -6.56
N ILE A 172 -10.19 -0.22 -5.51
CA ILE A 172 -9.12 0.48 -4.77
C ILE A 172 -7.92 0.76 -5.68
N LEU A 173 -7.48 -0.23 -6.46
CA LEU A 173 -6.35 -0.07 -7.38
C LEU A 173 -6.69 0.93 -8.51
N GLN A 174 -7.92 0.92 -9.00
CA GLN A 174 -8.39 1.89 -9.99
C GLN A 174 -8.43 3.31 -9.41
N ASN A 175 -8.92 3.49 -8.18
CA ASN A 175 -8.88 4.76 -7.47
C ASN A 175 -7.45 5.25 -7.32
N TYR A 176 -6.53 4.36 -6.91
CA TYR A 176 -5.11 4.66 -6.83
C TYR A 176 -4.55 5.12 -8.19
N LEU A 177 -4.86 4.44 -9.29
CA LEU A 177 -4.35 4.83 -10.61
C LEU A 177 -5.01 6.09 -11.18
N SER A 178 -6.22 6.44 -10.73
CA SER A 178 -6.95 7.64 -11.18
C SER A 178 -6.62 8.91 -10.37
N ALA A 179 -5.97 8.79 -9.22
CA ALA A 179 -5.62 9.97 -8.44
C ALA A 179 -4.53 10.76 -9.16
N HIS A 180 -4.75 12.07 -9.34
CA HIS A 180 -3.86 12.96 -10.07
C HIS A 180 -2.71 13.53 -9.21
N ASP A 181 -2.50 12.99 -8.01
CA ASP A 181 -1.39 13.39 -7.15
C ASP A 181 -0.11 12.73 -7.68
N THR A 182 0.58 13.46 -8.56
CA THR A 182 1.94 13.12 -8.97
C THR A 182 2.80 13.01 -7.72
N VAL A 183 3.44 11.86 -7.51
CA VAL A 183 4.59 11.83 -6.60
C VAL A 183 5.55 12.93 -7.09
N VAL A 184 6.00 13.82 -6.21
CA VAL A 184 6.96 14.90 -6.53
C VAL A 184 8.36 14.33 -6.81
N VAL A 185 8.43 13.24 -7.56
CA VAL A 185 9.64 12.60 -8.04
C VAL A 185 9.54 12.64 -9.56
N PRO A 186 10.14 13.66 -10.21
CA PRO A 186 9.80 14.02 -11.59
C PRO A 186 10.04 12.96 -12.67
N GLU A 187 10.75 11.87 -12.38
CA GLU A 187 11.16 10.87 -13.39
C GLU A 187 11.26 9.43 -12.84
N ALA A 188 10.78 9.14 -11.63
CA ALA A 188 10.90 7.80 -11.07
C ALA A 188 9.89 6.84 -11.70
N MET A 189 10.35 5.62 -12.00
CA MET A 189 9.45 4.50 -12.27
C MET A 189 8.57 4.27 -11.05
N GLU A 190 7.30 4.68 -11.15
CA GLU A 190 6.27 4.43 -10.14
C GLU A 190 5.98 2.93 -10.05
N LEU A 191 6.81 2.22 -9.30
CA LEU A 191 6.67 0.78 -9.11
C LEU A 191 5.31 0.42 -8.51
N GLY A 192 4.80 1.26 -7.60
CA GLY A 192 3.44 1.16 -7.07
C GLY A 192 2.39 1.13 -8.19
N ALA A 193 2.41 2.11 -9.10
CA ALA A 193 1.48 2.13 -10.25
C ALA A 193 1.62 0.90 -11.15
N THR A 194 2.85 0.44 -11.39
CA THR A 194 3.11 -0.77 -12.19
C THR A 194 2.49 -2.02 -11.56
N ILE A 195 2.66 -2.19 -10.24
CA ILE A 195 2.07 -3.31 -9.49
C ILE A 195 0.55 -3.18 -9.42
N ALA A 196 0.02 -1.97 -9.24
CA ALA A 196 -1.40 -1.70 -9.23
C ALA A 196 -2.06 -2.10 -10.56
N ILE A 197 -1.47 -1.73 -11.70
CA ILE A 197 -1.95 -2.12 -13.03
C ILE A 197 -1.96 -3.65 -13.16
N LYS A 198 -0.84 -4.32 -12.82
CA LYS A 198 -0.72 -5.78 -12.88
C LYS A 198 -1.88 -6.49 -12.16
N PHE A 199 -2.22 -6.04 -10.96
CA PHE A 199 -3.28 -6.67 -10.17
C PHE A 199 -4.70 -6.20 -10.52
N ALA A 200 -4.86 -4.96 -11.00
CA ALA A 200 -6.15 -4.45 -11.48
C ALA A 200 -6.62 -5.19 -12.75
N THR A 201 -5.69 -5.64 -13.60
CA THR A 201 -6.02 -6.38 -14.82
C THR A 201 -6.03 -7.90 -14.64
N THR A 202 -5.63 -8.41 -13.47
CA THR A 202 -5.59 -9.85 -13.20
C THR A 202 -6.99 -10.42 -13.01
N GLN A 203 -7.27 -11.52 -13.71
CA GLN A 203 -8.57 -12.21 -13.62
C GLN A 203 -8.77 -12.93 -12.28
N GLY A 204 -9.94 -12.71 -11.69
CA GLY A 204 -10.41 -13.43 -10.51
C GLY A 204 -10.81 -14.89 -10.80
N PRO A 205 -10.99 -15.74 -9.78
CA PRO A 205 -11.41 -17.13 -9.98
C PRO A 205 -12.75 -17.30 -10.70
N LEU A 206 -13.68 -16.36 -10.50
CA LEU A 206 -15.01 -16.39 -11.12
C LEU A 206 -14.93 -16.15 -12.63
N GLU A 207 -14.13 -15.17 -13.05
CA GLU A 207 -13.94 -14.84 -14.47
C GLU A 207 -13.19 -15.95 -15.22
N ARG A 208 -12.20 -16.59 -14.57
CA ARG A 208 -11.51 -17.76 -15.15
C ARG A 208 -12.44 -18.93 -15.44
N LYS A 209 -13.51 -19.10 -14.64
CA LYS A 209 -14.53 -20.14 -14.89
C LYS A 209 -15.47 -19.77 -16.05
N ALA A 210 -15.69 -18.48 -16.29
CA ALA A 210 -16.52 -17.99 -17.38
C ALA A 210 -15.82 -18.05 -18.74
N ALA A 211 -14.47 -17.96 -18.76
CA ALA A 211 -13.65 -18.13 -19.95
C ALA A 211 -12.61 -19.26 -19.77
N PRO A 212 -13.03 -20.54 -19.72
CA PRO A 212 -12.11 -21.65 -19.59
C PRO A 212 -11.28 -21.81 -20.87
N ILE A 213 -10.02 -21.40 -20.80
CA ILE A 213 -9.03 -21.60 -21.87
C ILE A 213 -8.58 -23.06 -21.86
N SER A 214 -8.98 -23.82 -22.88
CA SER A 214 -8.42 -25.13 -23.21
C SER A 214 -7.34 -24.95 -24.29
N GLY A 215 -6.10 -25.36 -23.99
CA GLY A 215 -5.00 -25.41 -24.96
C GLY A 215 -3.73 -24.64 -24.58
N VAL A 216 -2.64 -24.98 -25.28
CA VAL A 216 -1.27 -24.43 -25.18
C VAL A 216 -1.22 -23.01 -25.78
N ALA A 217 -2.03 -22.08 -25.30
CA ALA A 217 -1.89 -20.67 -25.66
C ALA A 217 -1.01 -19.99 -24.61
N ALA A 218 0.19 -19.57 -25.03
CA ALA A 218 1.12 -18.77 -24.21
C ALA A 218 0.54 -17.39 -23.79
N TRP A 219 -0.60 -17.00 -24.38
CA TRP A 219 -1.29 -15.74 -24.13
C TRP A 219 -2.54 -15.98 -23.30
N ARG A 220 -2.48 -15.58 -22.03
CA ARG A 220 -3.65 -15.55 -21.15
C ARG A 220 -4.35 -14.21 -21.33
N PRO A 221 -5.61 -14.19 -21.82
CA PRO A 221 -6.37 -12.94 -21.87
C PRO A 221 -6.53 -12.40 -20.44
N ASP A 222 -6.38 -11.09 -20.27
CA ASP A 222 -6.53 -10.38 -19.01
C ASP A 222 -7.73 -9.42 -19.07
N LEU A 223 -7.94 -8.62 -18.03
CA LEU A 223 -8.99 -7.61 -17.99
C LEU A 223 -8.53 -6.24 -18.50
N THR A 224 -7.39 -6.15 -19.19
CA THR A 224 -6.79 -4.85 -19.55
C THR A 224 -7.72 -3.99 -20.37
N LYS A 225 -8.43 -4.55 -21.36
CA LYS A 225 -9.42 -3.79 -22.16
C LYS A 225 -10.54 -3.22 -21.29
N LEU A 226 -11.09 -4.03 -20.37
CA LEU A 226 -12.17 -3.59 -19.48
C LEU A 226 -11.67 -2.50 -18.55
N PHE A 227 -10.51 -2.71 -17.91
CA PHE A 227 -9.87 -1.74 -17.04
C PHE A 227 -9.64 -0.40 -17.75
N VAL A 228 -9.01 -0.41 -18.94
CA VAL A 228 -8.75 0.81 -19.73
C VAL A 228 -10.05 1.51 -20.10
N SER A 229 -11.09 0.78 -20.52
CA SER A 229 -12.39 1.37 -20.85
C SER A 229 -13.07 2.02 -19.64
N GLN A 230 -12.97 1.41 -18.46
CA GLN A 230 -13.54 1.95 -17.23
C GLN A 230 -12.78 3.18 -16.74
N VAL A 231 -11.45 3.17 -16.80
CA VAL A 231 -10.62 4.34 -16.45
C VAL A 231 -10.88 5.49 -17.41
N ALA A 232 -10.89 5.23 -18.73
CA ALA A 232 -11.17 6.25 -19.73
C ALA A 232 -12.56 6.87 -19.55
N GLY A 233 -13.59 6.03 -19.31
CA GLY A 233 -14.93 6.49 -19.00
C GLY A 233 -14.99 7.34 -17.72
N LYS A 234 -14.40 6.84 -16.62
CA LYS A 234 -14.38 7.55 -15.33
C LYS A 234 -13.72 8.92 -15.44
N ASN A 235 -12.56 9.01 -16.09
CA ASN A 235 -11.84 10.27 -16.28
C ASN A 235 -12.59 11.23 -17.21
N HIS A 236 -13.21 10.71 -18.28
CA HIS A 236 -14.01 11.54 -19.18
C HIS A 236 -15.21 12.18 -18.47
N TYR A 237 -16.02 11.38 -17.74
CA TYR A 237 -17.18 11.91 -17.02
C TYR A 237 -16.81 12.75 -15.80
N ALA A 238 -15.69 12.45 -15.12
CA ALA A 238 -15.17 13.30 -14.05
C ALA A 238 -14.80 14.68 -14.59
N GLY A 239 -14.05 14.74 -15.69
CA GLY A 239 -13.67 15.98 -16.35
C GLY A 239 -14.87 16.78 -16.88
N GLU A 240 -15.86 16.11 -17.48
CA GLU A 240 -17.10 16.76 -17.93
C GLU A 240 -17.87 17.38 -16.75
N ASN A 241 -18.01 16.65 -15.64
CA ASN A 241 -18.69 17.15 -14.44
C ASN A 241 -17.96 18.35 -13.81
N ASP A 242 -16.62 18.30 -13.73
CA ASP A 242 -15.84 19.42 -13.23
C ASP A 242 -15.92 20.64 -14.17
N GLY A 243 -15.96 20.40 -15.49
CA GLY A 243 -16.21 21.44 -16.50
C GLY A 243 -17.57 22.11 -16.34
N ILE A 244 -18.65 21.33 -16.15
CA ILE A 244 -20.00 21.86 -15.90
C ILE A 244 -20.04 22.68 -14.60
N ARG A 245 -19.39 22.20 -13.53
CA ARG A 245 -19.32 22.93 -12.24
C ARG A 245 -18.61 24.28 -12.38
N LEU A 246 -17.49 24.33 -13.09
CA LEU A 246 -16.74 25.56 -13.36
C LEU A 246 -17.54 26.53 -14.23
N ALA A 247 -18.22 26.03 -15.26
CA ALA A 247 -19.08 26.85 -16.12
C ALA A 247 -20.29 27.44 -15.35
N GLY A 248 -20.90 26.65 -14.47
CA GLY A 248 -21.99 27.08 -13.60
C GLY A 248 -21.55 28.16 -12.60
N SER A 249 -20.37 28.00 -11.98
CA SER A 249 -19.80 28.99 -11.05
C SER A 249 -19.53 30.33 -11.74
N ASN A 250 -18.95 30.32 -12.93
CA ASN A 250 -18.69 31.53 -13.73
C ASN A 250 -19.98 32.22 -14.21
N GLY A 251 -21.06 31.45 -14.42
CA GLY A 251 -22.39 31.99 -14.72
C GLY A 251 -23.01 32.75 -13.53
N GLN A 252 -22.74 32.28 -12.31
CA GLN A 252 -23.28 32.87 -11.08
C GLN A 252 -22.54 34.15 -10.66
N GLU A 253 -21.21 34.21 -10.86
CA GLU A 253 -20.44 35.45 -10.67
C GLU A 253 -20.83 36.55 -11.66
N ARG A 254 -21.16 36.20 -12.91
CA ARG A 254 -21.68 37.18 -13.88
C ARG A 254 -23.05 37.75 -13.51
N ALA A 255 -23.90 36.98 -12.82
CA ALA A 255 -25.22 37.46 -12.40
C ALA A 255 -25.16 38.45 -11.22
N THR A 256 -24.10 38.40 -10.40
CA THR A 256 -23.91 39.33 -9.27
C THR A 256 -23.40 40.72 -9.66
N PHE A 257 -22.92 40.92 -10.90
CA PHE A 257 -22.43 42.22 -11.39
C PHE A 257 -23.49 43.09 -12.09
N LEU A 258 -24.76 42.69 -12.08
CA LEU A 258 -25.82 43.55 -12.61
C LEU A 258 -26.13 44.69 -11.62
N PRO A 259 -26.05 45.96 -12.04
CA PRO A 259 -26.29 47.08 -11.15
C PRO A 259 -27.76 47.12 -10.70
N PRO A 260 -28.04 47.61 -9.48
CA PRO A 260 -29.42 47.72 -8.99
C PRO A 260 -30.19 48.68 -9.89
N ARG A 261 -31.34 48.23 -10.38
CA ARG A 261 -32.26 49.05 -11.18
C ARG A 261 -32.81 50.16 -10.30
N SER A 262 -32.46 51.40 -10.64
CA SER A 262 -33.03 52.65 -10.14
C SER A 262 -34.47 52.83 -10.57
#